data_AF-A0A6G0YZ00-F1
#
_entry.id   AF-A0A6G0YZ00-F1
#
_cell.length_a   1.000
_cell.length_b   1.000
_cell.length_c   1.000
_cell.angle_alpha   90.00
_cell.angle_beta   90.00
_cell.angle_gamma   90.00
#
_symmetry.space_group_name_H-M   'P 1'
#
loop_
_entity.id
_entity.type
_entity.pdbx_description
1 polymer ?
#
loop_
_entity_poly.entity_id
_entity_poly.type
_entity_poly.pdbx_seq_one_letter_code
_entity_poly.pdbx_strand_id
1 'polypeptide(L)'
;MESKNRLGYCEVCNNDVAKYCCPRCEVKTCSLSCVNIHKKELECDGKKYKTGFKRLENFTDAEMSQDYRLMNEFIEAVGEFKMKTQRICNLSPVFRRLRYQAYQRNIRLQILPKSTLNKNNTSFFNHKINKIFWRIDWTFHGTDVKYTTHKVPEYQKINNIVRDYFTTEFHDDETKEKMQFYVSAGIKGVIFLMKTPYGKYYQLDSEDSILYSLRYKTILEYPEILIVLSIHKDTFSDLLYIENSTFNNNKSTIMT
;
A
#
# COMPACT_ATOMS: atom_id res chain seq x y z
N MET A 1 4.28 -60.49 31.76
CA MET A 1 4.45 -59.08 32.18
C MET A 1 3.38 -58.27 31.46
N GLU A 2 2.27 -57.98 32.12
CA GLU A 2 1.21 -57.13 31.54
C GLU A 2 1.72 -55.69 31.43
N SER A 3 1.78 -55.21 30.19
CA SER A 3 2.10 -53.83 29.85
C SER A 3 0.99 -52.91 30.34
N LYS A 4 1.16 -52.34 31.55
CA LYS A 4 0.27 -51.29 32.07
C LYS A 4 0.20 -50.14 31.06
N ASN A 5 -0.99 -49.91 30.50
CA ASN A 5 -1.20 -48.80 29.58
C ASN A 5 -1.08 -47.47 30.35
N ARG A 6 -0.12 -46.63 29.91
CA ARG A 6 0.21 -45.33 30.52
C ARG A 6 -0.95 -44.34 30.50
N LEU A 7 -1.87 -44.47 29.55
CA LEU A 7 -2.97 -43.52 29.35
C LEU A 7 -4.20 -43.84 30.23
N GLY A 8 -4.39 -45.07 30.69
CA GLY A 8 -5.60 -45.49 31.41
C GLY A 8 -6.80 -45.71 30.49
N TYR A 9 -8.03 -45.56 31.00
CA TYR A 9 -9.26 -45.76 30.24
C TYR A 9 -9.67 -44.51 29.44
N CYS A 10 -10.51 -44.70 28.42
CA CYS A 10 -11.07 -43.62 27.61
C CYS A 10 -11.96 -42.70 28.45
N GLU A 11 -11.71 -41.39 28.42
CA GLU A 11 -12.49 -40.41 29.20
C GLU A 11 -13.86 -40.10 28.57
N VAL A 12 -14.09 -40.51 27.32
CA VAL A 12 -15.35 -40.27 26.61
C VAL A 12 -16.33 -41.44 26.75
N CYS A 13 -15.86 -42.68 26.64
CA CYS A 13 -16.72 -43.87 26.69
C CYS A 13 -16.49 -44.77 27.91
N ASN A 14 -15.37 -44.62 28.62
CA ASN A 14 -14.97 -45.39 29.79
C ASN A 14 -14.98 -46.94 29.66
N ASN A 15 -15.20 -47.47 28.45
CA ASN A 15 -15.30 -48.91 28.19
C ASN A 15 -13.97 -49.51 27.74
N ASP A 16 -13.26 -48.80 26.87
CA ASP A 16 -11.99 -49.27 26.30
C ASP A 16 -10.80 -48.50 26.88
N VAL A 17 -9.63 -49.13 26.81
CA VAL A 17 -8.37 -48.51 27.19
C VAL A 17 -8.02 -47.40 26.19
N ALA A 18 -7.61 -46.23 26.68
CA ALA A 18 -7.25 -45.08 25.85
C ALA A 18 -6.03 -45.36 24.98
N LYS A 19 -6.08 -44.91 23.72
CA LYS A 19 -5.04 -45.06 22.71
C LYS A 19 -4.47 -43.71 22.24
N TYR A 20 -5.27 -42.66 22.30
CA TYR A 20 -4.92 -41.33 21.81
C TYR A 20 -5.11 -40.28 22.92
N CYS A 21 -4.34 -39.20 22.86
CA CYS A 21 -4.45 -38.05 23.76
C CYS A 21 -4.52 -36.78 22.92
N CYS A 22 -5.51 -35.94 23.16
CA CYS A 22 -5.68 -34.70 22.41
C CYS A 22 -4.56 -33.70 22.78
N PRO A 23 -3.83 -33.10 21.83
CA PRO A 23 -2.72 -32.20 22.14
C PRO A 23 -3.18 -30.80 22.60
N ARG A 24 -4.48 -30.48 22.51
CA ARG A 24 -5.04 -29.19 22.97
C ARG A 24 -5.55 -29.26 24.41
N CYS A 25 -6.40 -30.25 24.69
CA CYS A 25 -7.15 -30.38 25.94
C CYS A 25 -6.77 -31.63 26.75
N GLU A 26 -5.78 -32.40 26.29
CA GLU A 26 -5.22 -33.58 26.97
C GLU A 26 -6.22 -34.73 27.21
N VAL A 27 -7.43 -34.64 26.65
CA VAL A 27 -8.47 -35.66 26.76
C VAL A 27 -8.03 -36.97 26.10
N LYS A 28 -8.20 -38.07 26.83
CA LYS A 28 -7.77 -39.40 26.42
C LYS A 28 -8.91 -40.17 25.78
N THR A 29 -8.66 -40.74 24.60
CA THR A 29 -9.69 -41.38 23.76
C THR A 29 -9.23 -42.74 23.24
N CYS A 30 -10.14 -43.70 23.08
CA CYS A 30 -9.81 -45.04 22.55
C CYS A 30 -9.94 -45.16 21.02
N SER A 31 -10.75 -44.32 20.38
CA SER A 31 -11.14 -44.45 18.97
C SER A 31 -11.51 -43.11 18.32
N LEU A 32 -11.62 -43.09 16.99
CA LEU A 32 -11.96 -41.89 16.23
C LEU A 32 -13.35 -41.34 16.59
N SER A 33 -14.32 -42.19 16.93
CA SER A 33 -15.63 -41.73 17.39
C SER A 33 -15.52 -40.94 18.69
N CYS A 34 -14.73 -41.42 19.65
CA CYS A 34 -14.45 -40.69 20.90
C CYS A 34 -13.66 -39.39 20.66
N VAL A 35 -12.77 -39.37 19.66
CA VAL A 35 -12.08 -38.15 19.24
C VAL A 35 -13.08 -37.10 18.71
N ASN A 36 -14.02 -37.51 17.86
CA ASN A 36 -14.98 -36.58 17.29
C ASN A 36 -16.01 -36.08 18.31
N ILE A 37 -16.44 -36.95 19.23
CA ILE A 37 -17.36 -36.61 20.31
C ILE A 37 -16.72 -35.52 21.20
N HIS A 38 -15.52 -35.73 21.74
CA HIS A 38 -14.93 -34.69 22.60
C HIS A 38 -14.65 -33.39 21.85
N LYS A 39 -14.26 -33.45 20.56
CA LYS A 39 -14.05 -32.24 19.76
C LYS A 39 -15.33 -31.43 19.60
N LYS A 40 -16.47 -32.10 19.48
CA LYS A 40 -17.78 -31.48 19.38
C LYS A 40 -18.26 -30.94 20.73
N GLU A 41 -18.19 -31.74 21.78
CA GLU A 41 -18.70 -31.38 23.12
C GLU A 41 -17.83 -30.32 23.82
N LEU A 42 -16.51 -30.33 23.60
CA LEU A 42 -15.56 -29.38 24.22
C LEU A 42 -15.13 -28.26 23.27
N GLU A 43 -15.78 -28.13 22.11
CA GLU A 43 -15.42 -27.15 21.06
C GLU A 43 -13.90 -27.11 20.77
N CYS A 44 -13.30 -28.30 20.67
CA CYS A 44 -11.86 -28.49 20.61
C CYS A 44 -11.39 -28.67 19.15
N ASP A 45 -10.51 -27.78 18.67
CA ASP A 45 -9.90 -27.86 17.34
C ASP A 45 -8.83 -28.97 17.22
N GLY A 46 -8.40 -29.53 18.35
CA GLY A 46 -7.37 -30.56 18.44
C GLY A 46 -5.97 -30.08 18.05
N LYS A 47 -5.71 -28.77 18.03
CA LYS A 47 -4.39 -28.20 17.76
C LYS A 47 -3.74 -27.76 19.06
N LYS A 48 -2.48 -28.14 19.27
CA LYS A 48 -1.68 -27.68 20.41
C LYS A 48 -1.62 -26.15 20.39
N TYR A 49 -1.73 -25.51 21.56
CA TYR A 49 -1.47 -24.07 21.67
C TYR A 49 -0.05 -23.77 21.19
N LYS A 50 0.07 -22.98 20.12
CA LYS A 50 1.38 -22.53 19.61
C LYS A 50 2.04 -21.57 20.58
N THR A 51 1.24 -20.76 21.27
CA THR A 51 1.68 -19.76 22.25
C THR A 51 0.84 -19.88 23.51
N GLY A 52 1.51 -20.01 24.66
CA GLY A 52 0.87 -20.07 25.97
C GLY A 52 1.83 -19.53 27.01
N PHE A 53 1.34 -18.67 27.90
CA PHE A 53 2.18 -18.11 28.96
C PHE A 53 2.62 -19.21 29.91
N LYS A 54 3.94 -19.35 30.10
CA LYS A 54 4.53 -20.25 31.09
C LYS A 54 5.36 -19.43 32.07
N ARG A 55 5.22 -19.76 33.36
CA ARG A 55 6.08 -19.22 34.41
C ARG A 55 7.50 -19.73 34.21
N LEU A 56 8.48 -18.91 34.55
CA LEU A 56 9.91 -19.21 34.37
C LEU A 56 10.32 -20.55 35.03
N GLU A 57 9.72 -20.86 36.17
CA GLU A 57 9.94 -22.11 36.93
C GLU A 57 9.61 -23.38 36.12
N ASN A 58 8.66 -23.29 35.18
CA ASN A 58 8.22 -24.40 34.33
C ASN A 58 8.74 -24.28 32.89
N PHE A 59 9.66 -23.34 32.64
CA PHE A 59 10.28 -23.16 31.34
C PHE A 59 11.41 -24.17 31.16
N THR A 60 11.19 -25.15 30.28
CA THR A 60 12.15 -26.22 30.00
C THR A 60 12.72 -26.07 28.59
N ASP A 61 13.81 -26.78 28.29
CA ASP A 61 14.43 -26.78 26.95
C ASP A 61 13.45 -27.17 25.83
N ALA A 62 12.42 -27.95 26.14
CA ALA A 62 11.35 -28.30 25.20
C ALA A 62 10.51 -27.08 24.79
N GLU A 63 10.27 -26.14 25.72
CA GLU A 63 9.58 -24.88 25.46
C GLU A 63 10.45 -23.93 24.65
N MET A 64 11.73 -23.80 25.01
CA MET A 64 12.69 -23.03 24.22
C MET A 64 12.77 -23.54 22.76
N SER A 65 12.77 -24.85 22.58
CA SER A 65 12.73 -25.48 21.25
C SER A 65 11.42 -25.21 20.49
N GLN A 66 10.30 -25.11 21.19
CA GLN A 66 9.01 -24.73 20.59
C GLN A 66 9.03 -23.27 20.14
N ASP A 67 9.54 -22.36 20.96
CA ASP A 67 9.66 -20.94 20.64
C ASP A 67 10.62 -20.69 19.46
N TYR A 68 11.76 -21.39 19.42
CA TYR A 68 12.69 -21.31 18.30
C TYR A 68 12.05 -21.77 16.98
N ARG A 69 11.30 -22.87 17.00
CA ARG A 69 10.54 -23.34 15.82
C ARG A 69 9.50 -22.32 15.38
N LEU A 70 8.77 -21.73 16.33
CA LEU A 70 7.80 -20.68 16.04
C LEU A 70 8.47 -19.47 15.38
N MET A 71 9.60 -19.00 15.91
CA MET A 71 10.37 -17.90 15.30
C MET A 71 10.82 -18.25 13.88
N ASN A 72 11.31 -19.46 13.65
CA ASN A 72 11.70 -19.90 12.31
C ASN A 72 10.52 -19.98 11.34
N GLU A 73 9.35 -20.47 11.77
CA GLU A 73 8.12 -20.43 10.95
C GLU A 73 7.81 -18.99 10.52
N PHE A 74 7.95 -18.01 11.43
CA PHE A 74 7.76 -16.61 11.09
C PHE A 74 8.83 -16.09 10.11
N ILE A 75 10.10 -16.42 10.33
CA ILE A 75 11.20 -16.02 9.45
C ILE A 75 11.00 -16.60 8.05
N GLU A 76 10.62 -17.87 7.95
CA GLU A 76 10.34 -18.56 6.69
C GLU A 76 9.12 -17.95 5.99
N ALA A 77 8.02 -17.71 6.70
CA ALA A 77 6.83 -17.08 6.12
C ALA A 77 7.14 -15.66 5.58
N VAL A 78 7.93 -14.88 6.32
CA VAL A 78 8.40 -13.56 5.89
C VAL A 78 9.39 -13.69 4.72
N GLY A 79 10.27 -14.69 4.75
CA GLY A 79 11.23 -15.00 3.69
C GLY A 79 10.53 -15.37 2.38
N GLU A 80 9.55 -16.27 2.43
CA GLU A 80 8.69 -16.61 1.30
C GLU A 80 7.94 -15.39 0.77
N PHE A 81 7.41 -14.55 1.65
CA PHE A 81 6.74 -13.31 1.26
C PHE A 81 7.72 -12.36 0.56
N LYS A 82 8.94 -12.20 1.08
CA LYS A 82 10.02 -11.43 0.44
C LYS A 82 10.43 -12.01 -0.91
N MET A 83 10.52 -13.34 -1.06
CA MET A 83 10.88 -13.99 -2.31
C MET A 83 9.75 -13.90 -3.36
N LYS A 84 8.50 -14.10 -2.95
CA LYS A 84 7.32 -13.93 -3.81
C LYS A 84 7.19 -12.46 -4.26
N THR A 85 7.33 -11.50 -3.35
CA THR A 85 7.35 -10.07 -3.70
C THR A 85 8.56 -9.67 -4.55
N GLN A 86 9.74 -10.27 -4.32
CA GLN A 86 10.92 -10.06 -5.18
C GLN A 86 10.72 -10.60 -6.60
N ARG A 87 10.13 -11.80 -6.77
CA ARG A 87 9.80 -12.36 -8.08
C ARG A 87 8.70 -11.58 -8.80
N ILE A 88 7.74 -11.01 -8.06
CA ILE A 88 6.72 -10.09 -8.58
C ILE A 88 7.35 -8.74 -9.00
N CYS A 89 8.51 -8.35 -8.44
CA CYS A 89 9.16 -7.07 -8.68
C CYS A 89 10.30 -7.08 -9.72
N ASN A 90 10.28 -8.00 -10.69
CA ASN A 90 11.10 -7.85 -11.91
C ASN A 90 10.49 -6.77 -12.81
N LEU A 91 10.56 -5.51 -12.35
CA LEU A 91 10.26 -4.34 -13.16
C LEU A 91 11.15 -4.34 -14.41
N SER A 92 10.59 -3.95 -15.54
CA SER A 92 11.35 -3.71 -16.77
C SER A 92 12.57 -2.82 -16.48
N PRO A 93 13.73 -3.03 -17.15
CA PRO A 93 14.91 -2.19 -16.98
C PRO A 93 14.61 -0.68 -17.09
N VAL A 94 13.66 -0.30 -17.95
CA VAL A 94 13.22 1.10 -18.11
C VAL A 94 12.58 1.64 -16.83
N PHE A 95 11.60 0.92 -16.29
CA PHE A 95 10.93 1.30 -15.04
C PHE A 95 11.85 1.25 -13.82
N ARG A 96 12.81 0.32 -13.80
CA ARG A 96 13.83 0.27 -12.74
C ARG A 96 14.70 1.52 -12.73
N ARG A 97 15.14 1.98 -13.92
CA ARG A 97 15.92 3.22 -14.07
C ARG A 97 15.07 4.43 -13.70
N LEU A 98 13.83 4.52 -14.17
CA LEU A 98 12.90 5.59 -13.82
C LEU A 98 12.71 5.69 -12.31
N ARG A 99 12.41 4.56 -11.65
CA ARG A 99 12.21 4.51 -10.20
C ARG A 99 13.46 4.93 -9.43
N TYR A 100 14.64 4.47 -9.85
CA TYR A 100 15.90 4.89 -9.25
C TYR A 100 16.13 6.41 -9.40
N GLN A 101 15.91 6.94 -10.60
CA GLN A 101 16.09 8.38 -10.88
C GLN A 101 15.06 9.26 -10.15
N ALA A 102 13.84 8.77 -9.96
CA ALA A 102 12.83 9.41 -9.11
C ALA A 102 13.28 9.42 -7.65
N TYR A 103 13.80 8.30 -7.14
CA TYR A 103 14.32 8.20 -5.77
C TYR A 103 15.48 9.18 -5.52
N GLN A 104 16.41 9.32 -6.47
CA GLN A 104 17.49 10.33 -6.40
C GLN A 104 16.98 11.78 -6.29
N ARG A 105 15.77 12.05 -6.79
CA ARG A 105 15.08 13.35 -6.68
C ARG A 105 14.19 13.44 -5.45
N ASN A 106 14.30 12.50 -4.51
CA ASN A 106 13.44 12.35 -3.33
C ASN A 106 11.97 12.10 -3.66
N ILE A 107 11.66 11.45 -4.78
CA ILE A 107 10.30 11.09 -5.19
C ILE A 107 10.11 9.59 -4.99
N ARG A 108 9.13 9.19 -4.19
CA ARG A 108 8.83 7.77 -3.95
C ARG A 108 7.87 7.25 -5.03
N LEU A 109 8.42 6.71 -6.10
CA LEU A 109 7.65 6.13 -7.20
C LEU A 109 7.33 4.64 -6.95
N GLN A 110 6.04 4.33 -6.81
CA GLN A 110 5.54 2.96 -6.73
C GLN A 110 5.00 2.53 -8.10
N ILE A 111 5.55 1.43 -8.63
CA ILE A 111 5.14 0.89 -9.94
C ILE A 111 4.52 -0.48 -9.68
N LEU A 112 3.28 -0.67 -10.11
CA LEU A 112 2.56 -1.93 -9.98
C LEU A 112 2.96 -2.88 -11.12
N PRO A 113 3.41 -4.10 -10.82
CA PRO A 113 3.71 -5.09 -11.85
C PRO A 113 2.45 -5.52 -12.60
N LYS A 114 2.52 -5.54 -13.94
CA LYS A 114 1.49 -6.11 -14.84
C LYS A 114 0.07 -5.51 -14.67
N SER A 115 -0.05 -4.29 -14.14
CA SER A 115 -1.34 -3.61 -14.02
C SER A 115 -1.74 -2.93 -15.34
N THR A 116 -3.02 -2.58 -15.50
CA THR A 116 -3.50 -1.72 -16.60
C THR A 116 -2.88 -0.32 -16.55
N LEU A 117 -2.72 0.23 -15.33
CA LEU A 117 -2.07 1.52 -15.10
C LEU A 117 -0.61 1.52 -15.58
N ASN A 118 0.12 0.43 -15.34
CA ASN A 118 1.50 0.26 -15.80
C ASN A 118 1.60 0.30 -17.33
N LYS A 119 0.69 -0.42 -18.01
CA LYS A 119 0.64 -0.46 -19.49
C LYS A 119 0.41 0.92 -20.08
N ASN A 120 -0.39 1.75 -19.42
CA ASN A 120 -0.69 3.11 -19.86
C ASN A 120 0.40 4.12 -19.42
N ASN A 121 1.35 3.73 -18.58
CA ASN A 121 2.36 4.63 -18.06
C ASN A 121 3.41 4.97 -19.13
N THR A 122 3.30 6.17 -19.68
CA THR A 122 4.27 6.70 -20.66
C THR A 122 5.39 7.53 -20.02
N SER A 123 5.52 7.52 -18.68
CA SER A 123 6.58 8.24 -17.99
C SER A 123 7.92 7.55 -18.22
N PHE A 124 8.96 8.31 -18.51
CA PHE A 124 10.29 7.76 -18.79
C PHE A 124 11.41 8.71 -18.36
N PHE A 125 12.59 8.15 -18.17
CA PHE A 125 13.80 8.91 -17.88
C PHE A 125 14.65 9.03 -19.15
N ASN A 126 15.00 10.26 -19.53
CA ASN A 126 15.93 10.52 -20.62
C ASN A 126 17.35 10.67 -20.05
N HIS A 127 18.21 9.70 -20.33
CA HIS A 127 19.58 9.69 -19.82
C HIS A 127 20.47 10.79 -20.40
N LYS A 128 20.28 11.16 -21.68
CA LYS A 128 21.11 12.19 -22.34
C LYS A 128 20.96 13.56 -21.69
N ILE A 129 19.72 13.89 -21.33
CA ILE A 129 19.37 15.18 -20.70
C ILE A 129 19.42 15.07 -19.17
N ASN A 130 19.48 13.84 -18.63
CA ASN A 130 19.36 13.54 -17.21
C ASN A 130 18.10 14.15 -16.58
N LYS A 131 16.94 13.98 -17.24
CA LYS A 131 15.65 14.51 -16.82
C LYS A 131 14.55 13.46 -16.93
N ILE A 132 13.60 13.52 -16.01
CA ILE A 132 12.39 12.69 -16.07
C ILE A 132 11.31 13.43 -16.86
N PHE A 133 10.64 12.68 -17.73
CA PHE A 133 9.45 13.10 -18.45
C PHE A 133 8.27 12.32 -17.89
N TRP A 134 7.30 13.04 -17.35
CA TRP A 134 6.13 12.48 -16.68
C TRP A 134 4.94 12.42 -17.63
N ARG A 135 4.13 11.38 -17.48
CA ARG A 135 2.71 11.43 -17.83
C ARG A 135 1.98 12.04 -16.65
N ILE A 136 1.01 12.91 -16.89
CA ILE A 136 0.16 13.49 -15.83
C ILE A 136 -1.29 13.39 -16.28
N ASP A 137 -2.14 12.85 -15.41
CA ASP A 137 -3.58 12.81 -15.62
C ASP A 137 -4.24 13.94 -14.81
N TRP A 138 -5.04 14.75 -15.48
CA TRP A 138 -5.79 15.87 -14.91
C TRP A 138 -7.27 15.53 -14.90
N THR A 139 -7.91 15.73 -13.77
CA THR A 139 -9.35 15.48 -13.57
C THR A 139 -9.99 16.69 -12.92
N PHE A 140 -11.18 17.07 -13.35
CA PHE A 140 -11.85 18.29 -12.86
C PHE A 140 -13.04 17.89 -11.99
N HIS A 141 -13.05 18.36 -10.74
CA HIS A 141 -14.10 18.02 -9.78
C HIS A 141 -15.48 18.48 -10.25
N GLY A 142 -16.49 17.63 -10.07
CA GLY A 142 -17.86 17.93 -10.51
C GLY A 142 -18.06 17.83 -12.03
N THR A 143 -17.05 17.41 -12.79
CA THR A 143 -17.15 17.15 -14.22
C THR A 143 -16.61 15.77 -14.56
N ASP A 144 -17.11 15.17 -15.63
CA ASP A 144 -16.58 13.89 -16.15
C ASP A 144 -15.37 14.07 -17.08
N VAL A 145 -14.80 15.28 -17.14
CA VAL A 145 -13.72 15.60 -18.07
C VAL A 145 -12.36 15.20 -17.49
N LYS A 146 -11.59 14.48 -18.29
CA LYS A 146 -10.22 14.05 -17.97
C LYS A 146 -9.29 14.42 -19.11
N TYR A 147 -8.16 15.04 -18.78
CA TYR A 147 -7.09 15.30 -19.74
C TYR A 147 -5.83 14.55 -19.35
N THR A 148 -5.07 14.12 -20.35
CA THR A 148 -3.79 13.45 -20.13
C THR A 148 -2.71 14.19 -20.89
N THR A 149 -1.71 14.69 -20.16
CA THR A 149 -0.52 15.29 -20.76
C THR A 149 0.61 14.27 -20.75
N HIS A 150 1.16 13.98 -21.91
CA HIS A 150 2.31 13.09 -22.05
C HIS A 150 3.61 13.88 -22.14
N LYS A 151 4.71 13.25 -21.70
CA LYS A 151 6.08 13.77 -21.85
C LYS A 151 6.30 15.17 -21.24
N VAL A 152 5.72 15.42 -20.07
CA VAL A 152 5.91 16.66 -19.32
C VAL A 152 7.30 16.66 -18.67
N PRO A 153 8.18 17.62 -18.99
CA PRO A 153 9.49 17.68 -18.35
C PRO A 153 9.40 18.14 -16.89
N GLU A 154 10.28 17.59 -16.03
CA GLU A 154 10.27 17.87 -14.59
C GLU A 154 10.47 19.35 -14.19
N TYR A 155 11.05 20.19 -15.05
CA TYR A 155 11.28 21.61 -14.76
C TYR A 155 10.09 22.51 -15.12
N GLN A 156 9.08 21.99 -15.82
CA GLN A 156 7.93 22.78 -16.23
C GLN A 156 7.09 23.17 -15.00
N LYS A 157 6.60 24.41 -14.96
CA LYS A 157 5.64 24.87 -13.95
C LYS A 157 4.25 24.26 -14.19
N ILE A 158 3.52 23.98 -13.12
CA ILE A 158 2.14 23.46 -13.21
C ILE A 158 1.25 24.44 -13.97
N ASN A 159 1.30 25.73 -13.63
CA ASN A 159 0.57 26.81 -14.29
C ASN A 159 0.76 26.76 -15.82
N ASN A 160 2.00 26.63 -16.30
CA ASN A 160 2.28 26.60 -17.74
C ASN A 160 1.62 25.41 -18.46
N ILE A 161 1.44 24.26 -17.79
CA ILE A 161 0.88 23.05 -18.41
C ILE A 161 -0.64 23.15 -18.53
N VAL A 162 -1.28 23.72 -17.50
CA VAL A 162 -2.75 23.75 -17.41
C VAL A 162 -3.37 24.99 -18.04
N ARG A 163 -2.57 26.00 -18.42
CA ARG A 163 -3.06 27.25 -19.03
C ARG A 163 -4.06 27.03 -20.15
N ASP A 164 -3.74 26.11 -21.05
CA ASP A 164 -4.58 25.82 -22.21
C ASP A 164 -5.96 25.27 -21.78
N TYR A 165 -6.02 24.53 -20.67
CA TYR A 165 -7.27 23.97 -20.12
C TYR A 165 -8.20 25.01 -19.50
N PHE A 166 -7.75 26.26 -19.34
CA PHE A 166 -8.59 27.37 -18.88
C PHE A 166 -8.98 28.31 -20.03
N THR A 167 -8.67 27.94 -21.28
CA THR A 167 -9.06 28.71 -22.47
C THR A 167 -10.24 28.07 -23.17
N THR A 168 -11.22 28.88 -23.56
CA THR A 168 -12.45 28.40 -24.21
C THR A 168 -12.19 27.71 -25.55
N GLU A 169 -11.13 28.12 -26.25
CA GLU A 169 -10.75 27.59 -27.57
C GLU A 169 -10.20 26.16 -27.52
N PHE A 170 -9.77 25.71 -26.34
CA PHE A 170 -9.23 24.37 -26.14
C PHE A 170 -10.32 23.28 -26.06
N HIS A 171 -11.56 23.66 -25.75
CA HIS A 171 -12.64 22.73 -25.42
C HIS A 171 -13.61 22.53 -26.59
N ASP A 172 -13.97 21.28 -26.85
CA ASP A 172 -15.09 20.91 -27.72
C ASP A 172 -16.41 21.41 -27.12
N ASP A 173 -17.43 21.62 -27.96
CA ASP A 173 -18.72 22.23 -27.56
C ASP A 173 -19.37 21.54 -26.35
N GLU A 174 -19.34 20.21 -26.26
CA GLU A 174 -19.90 19.46 -25.12
C GLU A 174 -19.12 19.69 -23.81
N THR A 175 -17.80 19.80 -23.91
CA THR A 175 -16.92 20.00 -22.74
C THR A 175 -16.90 21.46 -22.27
N LYS A 176 -17.22 22.38 -23.18
CA LYS A 176 -17.23 23.82 -22.93
C LYS A 176 -18.28 24.22 -21.88
N GLU A 177 -19.48 23.64 -21.94
CA GLU A 177 -20.52 23.86 -20.92
C GLU A 177 -20.06 23.34 -19.54
N LYS A 178 -19.46 22.14 -19.50
CA LYS A 178 -18.95 21.52 -18.25
C LYS A 178 -17.79 22.33 -17.64
N MET A 179 -16.94 22.92 -18.49
CA MET A 179 -15.74 23.66 -18.07
C MET A 179 -15.97 25.16 -17.85
N GLN A 180 -17.15 25.70 -18.14
CA GLN A 180 -17.42 27.15 -18.08
C GLN A 180 -17.04 27.78 -16.73
N PHE A 181 -17.29 27.07 -15.63
CA PHE A 181 -16.98 27.54 -14.27
C PHE A 181 -15.48 27.59 -14.02
N TYR A 182 -14.75 26.59 -14.52
CA TYR A 182 -13.29 26.55 -14.41
C TYR A 182 -12.64 27.62 -15.28
N VAL A 183 -13.09 27.79 -16.52
CA VAL A 183 -12.64 28.85 -17.43
C VAL A 183 -12.85 30.24 -16.81
N SER A 184 -14.01 30.48 -16.21
CA SER A 184 -14.33 31.76 -15.57
C SER A 184 -13.52 32.02 -14.30
N ALA A 185 -13.26 30.98 -13.50
CA ALA A 185 -12.45 31.09 -12.29
C ALA A 185 -10.96 31.29 -12.59
N GLY A 186 -10.48 30.73 -13.70
CA GLY A 186 -9.07 30.72 -14.09
C GLY A 186 -8.18 30.00 -13.07
N ILE A 187 -6.85 30.12 -13.28
CA ILE A 187 -5.85 29.36 -12.51
C ILE A 187 -5.81 29.78 -11.03
N LYS A 188 -6.06 31.06 -10.72
CA LYS A 188 -6.06 31.55 -9.33
C LYS A 188 -7.27 31.08 -8.53
N GLY A 189 -8.37 30.78 -9.22
CA GLY A 189 -9.62 30.32 -8.60
C GLY A 189 -9.68 28.82 -8.34
N VAL A 190 -8.60 28.07 -8.62
CA VAL A 190 -8.55 26.62 -8.46
C VAL A 190 -7.44 26.15 -7.54
N ILE A 191 -7.60 24.93 -7.03
CA ILE A 191 -6.65 24.24 -6.17
C ILE A 191 -6.29 22.91 -6.85
N PHE A 192 -5.00 22.57 -6.81
CA PHE A 192 -4.46 21.35 -7.38
C PHE A 192 -4.22 20.32 -6.26
N LEU A 193 -4.86 19.16 -6.38
CA LEU A 193 -4.80 18.08 -5.40
C LEU A 193 -4.25 16.81 -6.05
N MET A 194 -3.02 16.40 -5.71
CA MET A 194 -2.43 15.16 -6.22
C MET A 194 -2.83 13.97 -5.35
N LYS A 195 -3.40 12.94 -5.98
CA LYS A 195 -3.85 11.73 -5.30
C LYS A 195 -2.68 10.89 -4.81
N THR A 196 -2.84 10.33 -3.61
CA THR A 196 -1.89 9.38 -3.00
C THR A 196 -2.34 7.93 -3.20
N PRO A 197 -1.43 6.94 -3.07
CA PRO A 197 -1.81 5.53 -3.09
C PRO A 197 -2.78 5.14 -1.95
N TYR A 198 -2.85 5.96 -0.90
CA TYR A 198 -3.62 5.69 0.33
C TYR A 198 -4.99 6.40 0.34
N GLY A 199 -5.41 7.01 -0.78
CA GLY A 199 -6.72 7.68 -0.91
C GLY A 199 -6.78 9.11 -0.37
N LYS A 200 -5.69 9.65 0.18
CA LYS A 200 -5.56 11.08 0.54
C LYS A 200 -5.00 11.90 -0.62
N TYR A 201 -4.94 13.22 -0.47
CA TYR A 201 -4.40 14.15 -1.46
C TYR A 201 -3.28 15.04 -0.91
N TYR A 202 -2.28 15.34 -1.74
CA TYR A 202 -1.33 16.43 -1.48
C TYR A 202 -1.80 17.69 -2.20
N GLN A 203 -1.88 18.81 -1.48
CA GLN A 203 -2.08 20.10 -2.13
C GLN A 203 -0.80 20.52 -2.87
N LEU A 204 -0.94 20.98 -4.10
CA LEU A 204 0.15 21.49 -4.94
C LEU A 204 -0.02 22.99 -5.17
N ASP A 205 1.12 23.69 -5.29
CA ASP A 205 1.15 25.07 -5.76
C ASP A 205 1.29 25.12 -7.29
N SER A 206 0.58 26.04 -7.91
CA SER A 206 0.57 26.24 -9.36
C SER A 206 1.87 26.84 -9.90
N GLU A 207 2.57 27.63 -9.08
CA GLU A 207 3.81 28.31 -9.49
C GLU A 207 5.05 27.42 -9.39
N ASP A 208 4.95 26.31 -8.67
CA ASP A 208 6.04 25.36 -8.49
C ASP A 208 6.25 24.50 -9.75
N SER A 209 7.51 24.12 -9.96
CA SER A 209 7.88 23.13 -10.98
C SER A 209 7.42 21.74 -10.60
N ILE A 210 7.17 20.86 -11.57
CA ILE A 210 6.81 19.46 -11.32
C ILE A 210 7.84 18.78 -10.40
N LEU A 211 9.13 19.00 -10.60
CA LEU A 211 10.19 18.45 -9.76
C LEU A 211 10.01 18.84 -8.28
N TYR A 212 9.75 20.12 -8.01
CA TYR A 212 9.58 20.62 -6.66
C TYR A 212 8.26 20.13 -6.06
N SER A 213 7.17 20.22 -6.83
CA SER A 213 5.84 19.79 -6.43
C SER A 213 5.75 18.31 -6.08
N LEU A 214 6.53 17.44 -6.74
CA LEU A 214 6.53 15.99 -6.49
C LEU A 214 7.56 15.55 -5.44
N ARG A 215 8.48 16.42 -5.04
CA ARG A 215 9.55 16.10 -4.10
C ARG A 215 8.97 15.69 -2.75
N TYR A 216 9.56 14.67 -2.14
CA TYR A 216 9.14 14.06 -0.87
C TYR A 216 7.74 13.42 -0.88
N LYS A 217 7.08 13.35 -2.04
CA LYS A 217 5.75 12.75 -2.18
C LYS A 217 5.84 11.33 -2.73
N THR A 218 4.78 10.57 -2.47
CA THR A 218 4.62 9.20 -2.97
C THR A 218 3.62 9.19 -4.11
N ILE A 219 4.02 8.61 -5.24
CA ILE A 219 3.24 8.54 -6.48
C ILE A 219 3.01 7.07 -6.84
N LEU A 220 1.80 6.75 -7.31
CA LEU A 220 1.46 5.45 -7.86
C LEU A 220 1.46 5.53 -9.39
N GLU A 221 2.43 4.87 -10.05
CA GLU A 221 2.66 4.88 -11.50
C GLU A 221 3.04 6.25 -12.10
N TYR A 222 2.12 7.21 -12.02
CA TYR A 222 2.26 8.58 -12.52
C TYR A 222 1.36 9.53 -11.71
N PRO A 223 1.62 10.85 -11.69
CA PRO A 223 0.77 11.79 -10.97
C PRO A 223 -0.66 11.85 -11.53
N GLU A 224 -1.65 11.61 -10.66
CA GLU A 224 -3.06 11.91 -10.90
C GLU A 224 -3.43 13.17 -10.11
N ILE A 225 -3.79 14.25 -10.81
CA ILE A 225 -4.09 15.56 -10.21
C ILE A 225 -5.58 15.86 -10.41
N LEU A 226 -6.25 16.11 -9.29
CA LEU A 226 -7.61 16.61 -9.21
C LEU A 226 -7.59 18.13 -9.09
N ILE A 227 -8.27 18.80 -10.01
CA ILE A 227 -8.46 20.25 -10.03
C ILE A 227 -9.83 20.53 -9.40
N VAL A 228 -9.83 21.38 -8.38
CA VAL A 228 -11.03 21.72 -7.61
C VAL A 228 -11.17 23.24 -7.58
N LEU A 229 -12.39 23.77 -7.76
CA LEU A 229 -12.66 25.18 -7.52
C LEU A 229 -12.38 25.53 -6.05
N SER A 230 -11.76 26.69 -5.82
CA SER A 230 -11.43 27.20 -4.49
C SER A 230 -12.63 27.29 -3.54
N ILE A 231 -13.83 27.48 -4.07
CA ILE A 231 -15.10 27.51 -3.31
C ILE A 231 -15.37 26.16 -2.62
N HIS A 232 -14.93 25.05 -3.22
CA HIS A 232 -15.13 23.70 -2.67
C HIS A 232 -13.95 23.22 -1.82
N LYS A 233 -13.04 24.11 -1.43
CA LYS A 233 -11.86 23.73 -0.64
C LYS A 233 -12.22 23.02 0.65
N ASP A 234 -13.25 23.50 1.35
CA ASP A 234 -13.62 22.99 2.67
C ASP A 234 -13.99 21.51 2.62
N THR A 235 -14.69 21.08 1.57
CA THR A 235 -15.08 19.67 1.33
C THR A 235 -13.89 18.71 1.25
N PHE A 236 -12.72 19.20 0.84
CA PHE A 236 -11.52 18.38 0.67
C PHE A 236 -10.56 18.44 1.85
N SER A 237 -10.80 19.30 2.85
CA SER A 237 -9.86 19.53 3.97
C SER A 237 -9.51 18.25 4.71
N ASP A 238 -10.50 17.39 5.00
CA ASP A 238 -10.31 16.12 5.70
C ASP A 238 -9.56 15.06 4.87
N LEU A 239 -9.55 15.23 3.54
CA LEU A 239 -8.89 14.33 2.60
C LEU A 239 -7.44 14.75 2.32
N LEU A 240 -7.01 15.92 2.81
CA LEU A 240 -5.64 16.37 2.66
C LEU A 240 -4.69 15.54 3.53
N TYR A 241 -3.52 15.25 2.98
CA TYR A 241 -2.43 14.63 3.69
C TYR A 241 -1.79 15.68 4.61
N ILE A 242 -1.83 15.42 5.91
CA ILE A 242 -1.11 16.24 6.90
C ILE A 242 0.36 15.83 6.82
N GLU A 243 1.19 16.71 6.27
CA GLU A 243 2.63 16.50 6.27
C GLU A 243 3.14 16.57 7.72
N ASN A 244 3.78 15.49 8.19
CA ASN A 244 4.51 15.54 9.46
C ASN A 244 5.66 16.55 9.30
N SER A 245 5.65 17.60 10.13
CA SER A 245 6.47 18.81 10.04
C SER A 245 7.99 18.62 10.15
N THR A 246 8.49 17.39 10.24
CA THR A 246 9.92 17.09 10.40
C THR A 246 10.77 17.35 9.15
N PHE A 247 10.18 17.66 7.98
CA PHE A 247 10.91 17.81 6.71
C PHE A 247 10.93 19.22 6.10
N ASN A 248 10.27 20.22 6.70
CA ASN A 248 10.12 21.55 6.10
C ASN A 248 11.25 22.57 6.40
N ASN A 249 12.30 22.20 7.13
CA ASN A 249 13.39 23.13 7.48
C ASN A 249 14.31 23.55 6.32
N ASN A 250 14.07 23.10 5.08
CA ASN A 250 14.97 23.38 3.96
C ASN A 250 14.47 24.44 2.96
N LYS A 251 13.31 25.08 3.20
CA LYS A 251 12.84 26.19 2.34
C LYS A 251 13.47 27.55 2.72
N SER A 252 14.06 27.67 3.91
CA SER A 252 14.67 28.91 4.41
C SER A 252 16.18 29.07 4.14
N THR A 253 16.88 28.06 3.60
CA THR A 253 18.35 28.09 3.47
C THR A 253 18.84 28.39 2.04
N ILE A 254 17.95 28.70 1.08
CA ILE A 254 18.35 28.95 -0.32
C ILE A 254 18.19 30.44 -0.73
N MET A 255 17.90 31.35 0.20
CA MET A 255 17.80 32.80 -0.08
C MET A 255 18.75 33.68 0.74
N THR A 256 19.98 33.23 0.93
CA THR A 256 21.13 34.06 1.35
C THR A 256 22.33 33.67 0.52
#